data_AF-A0A7M1KDG2-F1
#
_entry.id   AF-A0A7M1KDG2-F1
#
_cell.length_a   1.000
_cell.length_b   1.000
_cell.length_c   1.000
_cell.angle_alpha   90.00
_cell.angle_beta   90.00
_cell.angle_gamma   90.00
#
_symmetry.space_group_name_H-M   'P 1'
#
loop_
_entity.id
_entity.type
_entity.pdbx_description
1 polymer ?
#
loop_
_entity_poly.entity_id
_entity_poly.type
_entity_poly.pdbx_seq_one_letter_code
_entity_poly.pdbx_strand_id
1 'polypeptide(L)'
;MSGAVFPWRSANRFELLIDGPSFFPQMLVAIARAEQHVDLELYLVEAGACADAMVQALVLAAERGVRVRCLFDDYGSLAFTLGLRKRLTDAGVQLRFYNRLSWRRWMRNLYRDHRKLLLVDQRIAVVGGTGVTDEFWTPGQDTADWHEVMVQISGPLVLDWQALFDRQWHANVARREWKPATHFGLPRLPKVPATGPGLGRVAYADARQHRDILQSLIRALNSSQQRIWLATPYFLPTWSVRRALRRAAGRGVDVRLLLTGPRTDHPSVRYAGHRYYPRLLRAGVQIFEYQPCFLHLKMVLVDDWVSVGSCNFDHWNLRFNLEANLEALDPELTLAVAGSFERDFAKSQAVSLAAWKARPLWRRVKQRVWGWIDRLVVNLLDRRG
;
A
#
# COMPACT_ATOMS: atom_id res chain seq x y z
N MET A 1 -5.64 2.86 -24.56
CA MET A 1 -6.85 3.26 -23.82
C MET A 1 -6.42 4.09 -22.63
N SER A 2 -7.16 5.15 -22.31
CA SER A 2 -7.03 5.89 -21.05
C SER A 2 -7.09 4.95 -19.88
N GLY A 3 -6.28 5.22 -18.85
CA GLY A 3 -6.51 4.62 -17.55
C GLY A 3 -7.96 4.92 -17.17
N ALA A 4 -8.78 3.88 -17.03
CA ALA A 4 -10.15 4.04 -16.55
C ALA A 4 -10.10 4.68 -15.17
N VAL A 5 -10.98 5.64 -14.88
CA VAL A 5 -11.21 6.11 -13.51
C VAL A 5 -12.43 5.35 -13.01
N PHE A 6 -12.25 4.50 -12.01
CA PHE A 6 -13.36 3.73 -11.45
C PHE A 6 -14.36 4.65 -10.73
N PRO A 7 -15.67 4.40 -10.86
CA PRO A 7 -16.70 5.20 -10.19
C PRO A 7 -16.81 4.83 -8.70
N TRP A 8 -17.60 5.60 -7.96
CA TRP A 8 -18.09 5.17 -6.65
C TRP A 8 -19.14 4.08 -6.81
N ARG A 9 -19.04 3.02 -6.00
CA ARG A 9 -19.99 1.93 -5.89
C ARG A 9 -20.65 1.97 -4.52
N SER A 10 -21.96 1.75 -4.45
CA SER A 10 -22.70 1.57 -3.21
C SER A 10 -22.87 0.09 -2.87
N ALA A 11 -23.47 -0.20 -1.71
CA ALA A 11 -23.83 -1.55 -1.27
C ALA A 11 -22.63 -2.51 -1.14
N ASN A 12 -21.48 -1.98 -0.74
CA ASN A 12 -20.33 -2.77 -0.35
C ASN A 12 -20.32 -3.00 1.15
N ARG A 13 -19.64 -4.06 1.60
CA ARG A 13 -19.25 -4.27 2.99
C ARG A 13 -17.74 -4.27 3.09
N PHE A 14 -17.24 -3.69 4.16
CA PHE A 14 -15.81 -3.57 4.43
C PHE A 14 -15.50 -4.11 5.82
N GLU A 15 -14.41 -4.86 5.93
CA GLU A 15 -13.89 -5.34 7.20
C GLU A 15 -12.40 -5.04 7.26
N LEU A 16 -11.99 -4.23 8.24
CA LEU A 16 -10.59 -3.91 8.49
C LEU A 16 -9.93 -5.06 9.26
N LEU A 17 -8.88 -5.62 8.68
CA LEU A 17 -8.10 -6.72 9.24
C LEU A 17 -6.72 -6.20 9.63
N ILE A 18 -6.34 -6.40 10.89
CA ILE A 18 -5.12 -5.83 11.48
C ILE A 18 -4.12 -6.94 11.75
N ASP A 19 -2.95 -6.82 11.14
CA ASP A 19 -1.81 -7.74 11.24
C ASP A 19 -2.05 -9.14 10.66
N GLY A 20 -0.95 -9.80 10.31
CA GLY A 20 -0.98 -11.09 9.62
C GLY A 20 -1.81 -12.18 10.31
N PRO A 21 -1.72 -12.35 11.64
CA PRO A 21 -2.57 -13.29 12.35
C PRO A 21 -4.08 -13.06 12.16
N SER A 22 -4.51 -11.85 11.84
CA SER A 22 -5.92 -11.55 11.53
C SER A 22 -6.26 -11.83 10.06
N PHE A 23 -5.45 -11.34 9.12
CA PHE A 23 -5.83 -11.41 7.70
C PHE A 23 -5.45 -12.70 6.98
N PHE A 24 -4.33 -13.37 7.32
CA PHE A 24 -3.94 -14.59 6.61
C PHE A 24 -4.91 -15.75 6.81
N PRO A 25 -5.39 -16.05 8.04
CA PRO A 25 -6.39 -17.11 8.21
C PRO A 25 -7.64 -16.86 7.38
N GLN A 26 -8.12 -15.61 7.32
CA GLN A 26 -9.28 -15.25 6.50
C GLN A 26 -9.00 -15.42 5.00
N MET A 27 -7.83 -14.98 4.51
CA MET A 27 -7.41 -15.18 3.12
C MET A 27 -7.35 -16.67 2.74
N LEU A 28 -6.77 -17.50 3.61
CA LEU A 28 -6.67 -18.96 3.39
C LEU A 28 -8.06 -19.62 3.39
N VAL A 29 -8.96 -19.20 4.28
CA VAL A 29 -10.36 -19.66 4.29
C VAL A 29 -11.09 -19.27 3.00
N ALA A 30 -10.88 -18.05 2.50
CA ALA A 30 -11.46 -17.60 1.24
C ALA A 30 -10.97 -18.46 0.06
N ILE A 31 -9.66 -18.74 -0.01
CA ILE A 31 -9.07 -19.62 -1.04
C ILE A 31 -9.60 -21.06 -0.93
N ALA A 32 -9.72 -21.58 0.30
CA ALA A 32 -10.25 -22.92 0.55
C ALA A 32 -11.73 -23.07 0.13
N ARG A 33 -12.51 -21.99 0.22
CA ARG A 33 -13.92 -21.94 -0.17
C ARG A 33 -14.17 -21.54 -1.62
N ALA A 34 -13.11 -21.19 -2.37
CA ALA A 34 -13.25 -20.78 -3.76
C ALA A 34 -13.85 -21.91 -4.62
N GLU A 35 -14.80 -21.54 -5.48
CA GLU A 35 -15.53 -22.44 -6.37
C GLU A 35 -15.15 -22.26 -7.86
N GLN A 36 -14.80 -21.04 -8.28
CA GLN A 36 -14.62 -20.68 -9.67
C GLN A 36 -13.21 -20.19 -9.97
N HIS A 37 -12.74 -19.18 -9.25
CA HIS A 37 -11.40 -18.64 -9.46
C HIS A 37 -10.79 -17.95 -8.24
N VAL A 38 -9.47 -17.97 -8.20
CA VAL A 38 -8.63 -17.23 -7.27
C VAL A 38 -7.60 -16.45 -8.07
N ASP A 39 -7.56 -15.14 -7.87
CA ASP A 39 -6.52 -14.28 -8.44
C ASP A 39 -5.71 -13.62 -7.32
N LEU A 40 -4.39 -13.80 -7.35
CA LEU A 40 -3.48 -13.26 -6.35
C LEU A 40 -2.41 -12.38 -7.01
N GLU A 41 -2.29 -11.14 -6.54
CA GLU A 41 -1.29 -10.16 -6.98
C GLU A 41 -0.48 -9.68 -5.78
N LEU A 42 0.85 -9.83 -5.84
CA LEU A 42 1.74 -9.48 -4.73
C LEU A 42 3.09 -8.96 -5.21
N TYR A 43 3.67 -8.05 -4.42
CA TYR A 43 5.05 -7.59 -4.61
C TYR A 43 6.05 -8.54 -3.97
N LEU A 44 5.93 -8.73 -2.65
CA LEU A 44 6.90 -9.43 -1.81
C LEU A 44 6.40 -10.84 -1.54
N VAL A 45 7.11 -11.82 -2.06
CA VAL A 45 6.85 -13.25 -1.83
C VAL A 45 8.18 -13.94 -1.60
N GLU A 46 8.36 -14.52 -0.42
CA GLU A 46 9.62 -15.14 -0.02
C GLU A 46 9.36 -16.54 0.53
N ALA A 47 10.28 -17.48 0.34
CA ALA A 47 10.13 -18.80 0.94
C ALA A 47 10.16 -18.72 2.47
N GLY A 48 9.30 -19.49 3.11
CA GLY A 48 9.04 -19.45 4.54
C GLY A 48 7.72 -20.15 4.86
N ALA A 49 7.40 -20.28 6.14
CA ALA A 49 6.20 -20.96 6.59
C ALA A 49 4.91 -20.29 6.05
N CYS A 50 4.91 -18.95 5.94
CA CYS A 50 3.85 -18.16 5.33
C CYS A 50 3.59 -18.56 3.88
N ALA A 51 4.65 -18.61 3.07
CA ALA A 51 4.57 -18.98 1.67
C ALA A 51 4.18 -20.44 1.48
N ASP A 52 4.66 -21.35 2.33
CA ASP A 52 4.25 -22.75 2.30
C ASP A 52 2.75 -22.92 2.53
N ALA A 53 2.17 -22.22 3.52
CA ALA A 53 0.74 -22.25 3.79
C ALA A 53 -0.08 -21.65 2.63
N MET A 54 0.35 -20.51 2.09
CA MET A 54 -0.30 -19.87 0.94
C MET A 54 -0.24 -20.76 -0.31
N VAL A 55 0.93 -21.30 -0.65
CA VAL A 55 1.13 -22.20 -1.79
C VAL A 55 0.28 -23.45 -1.64
N GLN A 56 0.22 -24.04 -0.44
CA GLN A 56 -0.59 -25.22 -0.19
C GLN A 56 -2.08 -24.93 -0.44
N ALA A 57 -2.60 -23.81 0.05
CA ALA A 57 -4.01 -23.45 -0.16
C ALA A 57 -4.33 -23.24 -1.66
N LEU A 58 -3.43 -22.58 -2.40
CA LEU A 58 -3.58 -22.35 -3.83
C LEU A 58 -3.51 -23.64 -4.65
N VAL A 59 -2.58 -24.55 -4.30
CA VAL A 59 -2.47 -25.89 -4.91
C VAL A 59 -3.75 -26.67 -4.69
N LEU A 60 -4.23 -26.76 -3.45
CA LEU A 60 -5.48 -27.46 -3.13
C LEU A 60 -6.69 -26.86 -3.86
N ALA A 61 -6.72 -25.55 -4.07
CA ALA A 61 -7.76 -24.92 -4.88
C ALA A 61 -7.69 -25.35 -6.35
N ALA A 62 -6.49 -25.33 -6.94
CA ALA A 62 -6.28 -25.73 -8.33
C ALA A 62 -6.60 -27.23 -8.55
N GLU A 63 -6.25 -28.10 -7.61
CA GLU A 63 -6.57 -29.55 -7.66
C GLU A 63 -8.08 -29.83 -7.60
N ARG A 64 -8.87 -28.94 -6.98
CA ARG A 64 -10.35 -28.99 -7.01
C ARG A 64 -10.94 -28.49 -8.33
N GLY A 65 -10.12 -28.02 -9.27
CA GLY A 65 -10.55 -27.46 -10.55
C GLY A 65 -10.82 -25.95 -10.53
N VAL A 66 -10.51 -25.24 -9.43
CA VAL A 66 -10.62 -23.78 -9.35
C VAL A 66 -9.54 -23.15 -10.23
N ARG A 67 -9.90 -22.14 -11.05
CA ARG A 67 -8.90 -21.42 -11.86
C ARG A 67 -8.06 -20.51 -10.96
N VAL A 68 -6.78 -20.81 -10.79
CA VAL A 68 -5.87 -19.98 -9.97
C VAL A 68 -4.87 -19.21 -10.85
N ARG A 69 -4.80 -17.88 -10.66
CA ARG A 69 -3.81 -17.00 -11.31
C ARG A 69 -3.00 -16.24 -10.26
N CYS A 70 -1.68 -16.34 -10.35
CA CYS A 70 -0.74 -15.62 -9.48
C CYS A 70 0.11 -14.67 -10.31
N LEU A 71 0.07 -13.37 -10.01
CA LEU A 71 0.92 -12.34 -10.59
C LEU A 71 1.83 -11.75 -9.51
N PHE A 72 3.10 -12.12 -9.54
CA PHE A 72 4.08 -11.66 -8.55
C PHE A 72 5.07 -10.68 -9.16
N ASP A 73 5.58 -9.71 -8.40
CA ASP A 73 6.69 -8.89 -8.89
C ASP A 73 8.00 -9.70 -8.95
N ASP A 74 8.74 -9.61 -10.07
CA ASP A 74 9.97 -10.39 -10.26
C ASP A 74 11.09 -10.01 -9.27
N TYR A 75 11.19 -8.73 -8.87
CA TYR A 75 12.20 -8.28 -7.91
C TYR A 75 11.79 -8.64 -6.48
N GLY A 76 10.55 -8.34 -6.10
CA GLY A 76 10.05 -8.67 -4.76
C GLY A 76 9.87 -10.17 -4.52
N SER A 77 9.98 -11.01 -5.56
CA SER A 77 9.87 -12.47 -5.45
C SER A 77 11.17 -13.21 -5.78
N LEU A 78 12.33 -12.56 -5.63
CA LEU A 78 13.63 -13.21 -5.84
C LEU A 78 13.87 -14.37 -4.86
N ALA A 79 13.40 -14.25 -3.61
CA ALA A 79 13.50 -15.29 -2.59
C ALA A 79 12.37 -16.34 -2.66
N PHE A 80 11.42 -16.21 -3.59
CA PHE A 80 10.43 -17.25 -3.85
C PHE A 80 11.09 -18.41 -4.61
N THR A 81 11.35 -19.53 -3.94
CA THR A 81 12.20 -20.61 -4.46
C THR A 81 11.61 -21.32 -5.69
N LEU A 82 12.48 -21.94 -6.49
CA LEU A 82 12.05 -22.74 -7.64
C LEU A 82 11.14 -23.91 -7.24
N GLY A 83 11.33 -24.50 -6.06
CA GLY A 83 10.48 -25.57 -5.55
C GLY A 83 9.04 -25.13 -5.33
N LEU A 84 8.83 -23.97 -4.69
CA LEU A 84 7.49 -23.40 -4.48
C LEU A 84 6.82 -23.02 -5.81
N ARG A 85 7.59 -22.43 -6.74
CA ARG A 85 7.10 -22.14 -8.10
C ARG A 85 6.65 -23.41 -8.81
N LYS A 86 7.45 -24.48 -8.72
CA LYS A 86 7.15 -25.76 -9.36
C LYS A 86 5.88 -26.38 -8.79
N ARG A 87 5.71 -26.39 -7.45
CA ARG A 87 4.48 -26.85 -6.78
C ARG A 87 3.23 -26.16 -7.33
N LEU A 88 3.26 -24.83 -7.47
CA LEU A 88 2.15 -24.08 -8.07
C LEU A 88 1.90 -24.52 -9.51
N THR A 89 2.93 -24.51 -10.36
CA THR A 89 2.76 -24.81 -11.79
C THR A 89 2.36 -26.25 -12.07
N ASP A 90 2.86 -27.21 -11.29
CA ASP A 90 2.52 -28.64 -11.41
C ASP A 90 1.05 -28.87 -11.07
N ALA A 91 0.49 -28.12 -10.12
CA ALA A 91 -0.93 -28.15 -9.76
C ALA A 91 -1.84 -27.40 -10.75
N GLY A 92 -1.28 -26.82 -11.83
CA GLY A 92 -2.04 -26.08 -12.83
C GLY A 92 -2.27 -24.60 -12.52
N VAL A 93 -1.63 -24.05 -11.48
CA VAL A 93 -1.69 -22.60 -11.18
C VAL A 93 -0.97 -21.82 -12.28
N GLN A 94 -1.64 -20.79 -12.80
CA GLN A 94 -1.02 -19.88 -13.76
C GLN A 94 -0.14 -18.88 -13.02
N LEU A 95 1.17 -19.04 -13.08
CA LEU A 95 2.14 -18.16 -12.42
C LEU A 95 2.81 -17.20 -13.42
N ARG A 96 2.74 -15.89 -13.15
CA ARG A 96 3.40 -14.84 -13.93
C ARG A 96 4.22 -13.91 -13.05
N PHE A 97 5.27 -13.35 -13.64
CA PHE A 97 6.14 -12.38 -12.98
C PHE A 97 6.06 -11.02 -13.67
N TYR A 98 5.78 -9.96 -12.90
CA TYR A 98 5.76 -8.58 -13.39
C TYR A 98 7.17 -8.05 -13.63
N ASN A 99 7.33 -7.42 -14.80
CA ASN A 99 8.53 -6.74 -15.26
C ASN A 99 9.84 -7.48 -14.93
N ARG A 100 10.05 -8.64 -15.55
CA ARG A 100 11.25 -9.46 -15.30
C ARG A 100 12.55 -8.66 -15.37
N LEU A 101 13.41 -8.86 -14.37
CA LEU A 101 14.69 -8.19 -14.24
C LEU A 101 15.58 -8.52 -15.44
N SER A 102 16.26 -7.50 -15.95
CA SER A 102 17.24 -7.68 -17.00
C SER A 102 18.35 -6.66 -16.83
N TRP A 103 19.60 -7.12 -16.88
CA TRP A 103 20.78 -6.25 -16.83
C TRP A 103 20.80 -5.22 -17.97
N ARG A 104 20.20 -5.55 -19.12
CA ARG A 104 20.08 -4.65 -20.28
C ARG A 104 19.08 -3.51 -20.06
N ARG A 105 18.28 -3.57 -18.99
CA ARG A 105 17.11 -2.70 -18.79
C ARG A 105 17.31 -1.59 -17.75
N TRP A 106 18.47 -1.43 -17.10
CA TRP A 106 18.82 -0.26 -16.25
C TRP A 106 17.62 0.36 -15.49
N MET A 107 17.25 1.62 -15.78
CA MET A 107 16.16 2.37 -15.13
C MET A 107 14.77 1.75 -15.31
N ARG A 108 14.58 0.92 -16.34
CA ARG A 108 13.32 0.21 -16.60
C ARG A 108 13.04 -0.88 -15.57
N ASN A 109 14.09 -1.37 -14.89
CA ASN A 109 13.91 -2.30 -13.77
C ASN A 109 13.24 -1.63 -12.57
N LEU A 110 13.20 -0.29 -12.48
CA LEU A 110 12.58 0.42 -11.36
C LEU A 110 11.04 0.35 -11.36
N TYR A 111 10.41 0.03 -12.49
CA TYR A 111 8.97 -0.13 -12.55
C TYR A 111 8.56 -1.45 -11.90
N ARG A 112 7.90 -1.40 -10.75
CA ARG A 112 7.51 -2.57 -9.98
C ARG A 112 6.01 -2.62 -9.76
N ASP A 113 5.47 -3.82 -9.58
CA ASP A 113 4.08 -3.98 -9.14
C ASP A 113 4.04 -4.00 -7.62
N HIS A 114 3.55 -2.92 -7.03
CA HIS A 114 3.39 -2.78 -5.59
C HIS A 114 1.95 -3.04 -5.13
N ARG A 115 1.07 -3.61 -5.95
CA ARG A 115 -0.27 -3.99 -5.48
C ARG A 115 -0.24 -5.25 -4.62
N LYS A 116 -1.29 -5.40 -3.81
CA LYS A 116 -1.57 -6.53 -2.93
C LYS A 116 -3.05 -6.79 -3.00
N LEU A 117 -3.42 -7.84 -3.71
CA LEU A 117 -4.81 -8.09 -4.05
C LEU A 117 -5.03 -9.61 -4.09
N LEU A 118 -5.98 -10.07 -3.29
CA LEU A 118 -6.58 -11.38 -3.43
C LEU A 118 -8.02 -11.18 -3.92
N LEU A 119 -8.42 -11.88 -4.97
CA LEU A 119 -9.79 -11.93 -5.46
C LEU A 119 -10.26 -13.38 -5.47
N VAL A 120 -11.46 -13.60 -4.96
CA VAL A 120 -12.10 -14.92 -4.94
C VAL A 120 -13.50 -14.83 -5.53
N ASP A 121 -13.75 -15.63 -6.57
CA ASP A 121 -15.05 -15.83 -7.21
C ASP A 121 -15.80 -14.56 -7.62
N GLN A 122 -15.09 -13.44 -7.87
CA GLN A 122 -15.69 -12.11 -8.10
C GLN A 122 -16.62 -11.64 -6.96
N ARG A 123 -16.51 -12.26 -5.78
CA ARG A 123 -17.37 -12.01 -4.60
C ARG A 123 -16.62 -11.37 -3.45
N ILE A 124 -15.34 -11.72 -3.29
CA ILE A 124 -14.48 -11.23 -2.22
C ILE A 124 -13.23 -10.61 -2.84
N ALA A 125 -12.85 -9.43 -2.34
CA ALA A 125 -11.52 -8.86 -2.55
C ALA A 125 -10.86 -8.61 -1.20
N VAL A 126 -9.57 -8.90 -1.07
CA VAL A 126 -8.75 -8.53 0.10
C VAL A 126 -7.59 -7.68 -0.38
N VAL A 127 -7.52 -6.43 0.09
CA VAL A 127 -6.56 -5.41 -0.38
C VAL A 127 -5.83 -4.73 0.76
N GLY A 128 -4.59 -4.31 0.54
CA GLY A 128 -3.82 -3.61 1.58
C GLY A 128 -2.33 -3.57 1.28
N GLY A 129 -1.52 -3.81 2.31
CA GLY A 129 -0.07 -3.62 2.26
C GLY A 129 0.81 -4.88 2.39
N THR A 130 0.23 -6.07 2.57
CA THR A 130 0.95 -7.30 2.98
C THR A 130 1.96 -7.87 1.97
N GLY A 131 3.02 -8.51 2.47
CA GLY A 131 3.80 -9.52 1.73
C GLY A 131 3.34 -10.93 2.09
N VAL A 132 3.85 -11.94 1.40
CA VAL A 132 3.81 -13.34 1.85
C VAL A 132 5.22 -13.70 2.31
N THR A 133 5.50 -13.37 3.57
CA THR A 133 6.78 -13.62 4.25
C THR A 133 6.51 -13.89 5.74
N ASP A 134 7.48 -14.48 6.43
CA ASP A 134 7.32 -14.87 7.84
C ASP A 134 7.29 -13.67 8.79
N GLU A 135 7.82 -12.51 8.38
CA GLU A 135 7.72 -11.26 9.14
C GLU A 135 6.29 -10.71 9.23
N PHE A 136 5.47 -10.96 8.20
CA PHE A 136 4.05 -10.63 8.25
C PHE A 136 3.27 -11.66 9.06
N TRP A 137 3.60 -12.95 8.91
CA TRP A 137 2.89 -14.01 9.62
C TRP A 137 3.64 -15.34 9.57
N THR A 138 3.71 -16.01 10.71
CA THR A 138 4.07 -17.42 10.79
C THR A 138 2.83 -18.21 11.23
N PRO A 139 2.39 -19.24 10.48
CA PRO A 139 1.23 -20.06 10.85
C PRO A 139 1.27 -20.55 12.30
N GLY A 140 0.17 -20.32 13.04
CA GLY A 140 0.05 -20.67 14.45
C GLY A 140 0.62 -19.65 15.44
N GLN A 141 1.17 -18.53 14.98
CA GLN A 141 1.57 -17.42 15.85
C GLN A 141 0.53 -16.30 15.84
N ASP A 142 0.33 -15.70 17.02
CA ASP A 142 -0.59 -14.56 17.24
C ASP A 142 0.12 -13.20 17.13
N THR A 143 1.40 -13.18 16.78
CA THR A 143 2.22 -11.97 16.66
C THR A 143 2.80 -11.82 15.26
N ALA A 144 3.04 -10.57 14.85
CA ALA A 144 3.72 -10.22 13.59
C ALA A 144 4.83 -9.21 13.85
N ASP A 145 5.93 -9.30 13.09
CA ASP A 145 7.03 -8.34 13.14
C ASP A 145 6.71 -7.06 12.34
N TRP A 146 5.79 -7.16 11.39
CA TRP A 146 5.32 -6.05 10.58
C TRP A 146 3.88 -5.72 10.95
N HIS A 147 3.66 -4.48 11.36
CA HIS A 147 2.33 -3.95 11.62
C HIS A 147 1.70 -3.44 10.33
N GLU A 148 0.63 -4.09 9.87
CA GLU A 148 0.00 -3.84 8.58
C GLU A 148 -1.53 -4.04 8.63
N VAL A 149 -2.24 -3.43 7.69
CA VAL A 149 -3.68 -3.65 7.51
C VAL A 149 -4.01 -4.21 6.12
N MET A 150 -5.05 -5.02 6.11
CA MET A 150 -5.78 -5.42 4.91
C MET A 150 -7.26 -5.05 5.10
N VAL A 151 -8.00 -4.92 4.01
CA VAL A 151 -9.46 -4.73 4.02
C VAL A 151 -10.09 -5.83 3.19
N GLN A 152 -10.96 -6.62 3.82
CA GLN A 152 -11.84 -7.54 3.11
C GLN A 152 -13.07 -6.77 2.61
N ILE A 153 -13.42 -7.02 1.35
CA ILE A 153 -14.46 -6.30 0.62
C ILE A 153 -15.40 -7.34 0.00
N SER A 154 -16.71 -7.11 0.16
CA SER A 154 -17.75 -7.78 -0.62
C SER A 154 -18.71 -6.76 -1.20
N GLY A 155 -19.32 -7.08 -2.35
CA GLY A 155 -20.24 -6.19 -3.06
C GLY A 155 -19.72 -5.74 -4.43
N PRO A 156 -20.40 -4.79 -5.10
CA PRO A 156 -20.13 -4.42 -6.48
C PRO A 156 -18.70 -3.93 -6.76
N LEU A 157 -18.01 -3.40 -5.75
CA LEU A 157 -16.63 -2.91 -5.88
C LEU A 157 -15.63 -4.02 -6.24
N VAL A 158 -15.93 -5.29 -5.93
CA VAL A 158 -15.05 -6.43 -6.26
C VAL A 158 -14.84 -6.55 -7.78
N LEU A 159 -15.83 -6.18 -8.59
CA LEU A 159 -15.70 -6.21 -10.05
C LEU A 159 -14.76 -5.14 -10.60
N ASP A 160 -14.67 -3.99 -9.94
CA ASP A 160 -13.73 -2.94 -10.32
C ASP A 160 -12.29 -3.37 -10.00
N TRP A 161 -12.08 -4.07 -8.86
CA TRP A 161 -10.81 -4.71 -8.52
C TRP A 161 -10.44 -5.83 -9.50
N GLN A 162 -11.40 -6.66 -9.88
CA GLN A 162 -11.23 -7.71 -10.89
C GLN A 162 -10.79 -7.11 -12.23
N ALA A 163 -11.45 -6.04 -12.69
CA ALA A 163 -11.06 -5.36 -13.92
C ALA A 163 -9.64 -4.78 -13.86
N LEU A 164 -9.23 -4.25 -12.71
CA LEU A 164 -7.87 -3.74 -12.50
C LEU A 164 -6.82 -4.88 -12.55
N PHE A 165 -7.09 -6.02 -11.91
CA PHE A 165 -6.24 -7.21 -12.00
C PHE A 165 -6.15 -7.73 -13.44
N ASP A 166 -7.29 -7.94 -14.10
CA ASP A 166 -7.34 -8.49 -15.46
C ASP A 166 -6.59 -7.60 -16.45
N ARG A 167 -6.70 -6.29 -16.31
CA ARG A 167 -5.93 -5.35 -17.13
C ARG A 167 -4.42 -5.62 -17.02
N GLN A 168 -3.89 -5.76 -15.80
CA GLN A 168 -2.45 -6.03 -15.63
C GLN A 168 -2.09 -7.46 -16.05
N TRP A 169 -2.95 -8.44 -15.74
CA TRP A 169 -2.75 -9.83 -16.11
C TRP A 169 -2.55 -9.99 -17.62
N HIS A 170 -3.44 -9.42 -18.43
CA HIS A 170 -3.37 -9.47 -19.89
C HIS A 170 -2.19 -8.65 -20.43
N ALA A 171 -1.92 -7.48 -19.85
CA ALA A 171 -0.76 -6.66 -20.17
C ALA A 171 0.58 -7.39 -20.00
N ASN A 172 0.68 -8.28 -19.00
CA ASN A 172 1.92 -8.96 -18.65
C ASN A 172 2.40 -9.96 -19.73
N VAL A 173 1.51 -10.44 -20.61
CA VAL A 173 1.83 -11.42 -21.67
C VAL A 173 2.96 -10.93 -22.59
N ALA A 174 3.07 -9.62 -22.81
CA ALA A 174 4.05 -9.01 -23.71
C ALA A 174 5.48 -8.83 -23.12
N ARG A 175 5.77 -9.37 -21.92
CA ARG A 175 7.08 -9.33 -21.23
C ARG A 175 7.70 -7.93 -21.01
N ARG A 176 6.89 -6.89 -20.78
CA ARG A 176 7.38 -5.51 -20.68
C ARG A 176 6.81 -4.80 -19.46
N GLU A 177 7.47 -3.71 -19.06
CA GLU A 177 6.84 -2.72 -18.18
C GLU A 177 5.55 -2.24 -18.84
N TRP A 178 4.47 -2.16 -18.06
CA TRP A 178 3.25 -1.60 -18.61
C TRP A 178 3.46 -0.09 -18.81
N LYS A 179 3.20 0.35 -20.04
CA LYS A 179 3.17 1.77 -20.43
C LYS A 179 1.88 1.97 -21.20
N PRO A 180 0.83 2.54 -20.59
CA PRO A 180 -0.27 3.04 -21.41
C PRO A 180 0.26 4.16 -22.31
N ALA A 181 -0.35 4.32 -23.49
CA ALA A 181 0.02 5.36 -24.46
C ALA A 181 0.04 6.75 -23.79
N THR A 182 1.00 7.60 -24.16
CA THR A 182 1.37 8.87 -23.51
C THR A 182 0.34 10.01 -23.60
N HIS A 183 -0.91 9.74 -23.97
CA HIS A 183 -1.94 10.75 -24.16
C HIS A 183 -3.03 10.69 -23.11
N PHE A 184 -2.79 11.14 -21.87
CA PHE A 184 -3.91 11.29 -20.92
C PHE A 184 -3.85 12.61 -20.15
N GLY A 185 -4.70 13.55 -20.58
CA GLY A 185 -5.37 14.43 -19.63
C GLY A 185 -6.20 13.52 -18.72
N LEU A 186 -6.02 13.66 -17.41
CA LEU A 186 -6.79 12.87 -16.45
C LEU A 186 -8.28 13.11 -16.70
N PRO A 187 -9.12 12.06 -16.79
CA PRO A 187 -10.55 12.23 -16.57
C PRO A 187 -10.72 12.92 -15.22
N ARG A 188 -11.60 13.93 -15.13
CA ARG A 188 -11.93 14.55 -13.85
C ARG A 188 -12.29 13.43 -12.88
N LEU A 189 -11.63 13.39 -11.71
CA LEU A 189 -12.00 12.45 -10.66
C LEU A 189 -13.50 12.55 -10.40
N PRO A 190 -14.20 11.44 -10.14
CA PRO A 190 -15.62 11.48 -9.84
C PRO A 190 -15.86 12.40 -8.64
N LYS A 191 -17.01 13.09 -8.67
CA LYS A 191 -17.47 13.87 -7.54
C LYS A 191 -17.58 12.93 -6.34
N VAL A 192 -17.05 13.35 -5.21
CA VAL A 192 -17.18 12.61 -3.95
C VAL A 192 -18.65 12.66 -3.55
N PRO A 193 -19.34 11.52 -3.38
CA PRO A 193 -20.72 11.50 -2.92
C PRO A 193 -20.80 11.99 -1.46
N ALA A 194 -22.00 12.26 -0.98
CA ALA A 194 -22.20 12.45 0.46
C ALA A 194 -21.85 11.13 1.19
N THR A 195 -21.39 11.25 2.44
CA THR A 195 -21.11 10.09 3.29
C THR A 195 -22.37 9.21 3.40
N GLY A 196 -22.21 7.89 3.32
CA GLY A 196 -23.29 6.93 3.39
C GLY A 196 -22.73 5.50 3.44
N PRO A 197 -23.48 4.51 3.95
CA PRO A 197 -22.94 3.17 4.17
C PRO A 197 -22.56 2.47 2.85
N GLY A 198 -21.45 1.75 2.87
CA GLY A 198 -21.00 0.88 1.79
C GLY A 198 -20.56 1.60 0.51
N LEU A 199 -20.22 2.89 0.58
CA LEU A 199 -19.68 3.62 -0.57
C LEU A 199 -18.17 3.39 -0.67
N GLY A 200 -17.71 2.87 -1.81
CA GLY A 200 -16.30 2.68 -2.08
C GLY A 200 -15.91 2.81 -3.54
N ARG A 201 -14.61 2.99 -3.79
CA ARG A 201 -14.04 3.15 -5.12
C ARG A 201 -12.61 2.62 -5.15
N VAL A 202 -12.21 2.09 -6.31
CA VAL A 202 -10.81 1.74 -6.60
C VAL A 202 -10.08 2.99 -7.09
N ALA A 203 -9.05 3.41 -6.36
CA ALA A 203 -8.09 4.41 -6.83
C ALA A 203 -6.75 3.74 -7.08
N TYR A 204 -6.13 3.99 -8.23
CA TYR A 204 -4.85 3.37 -8.55
C TYR A 204 -3.84 4.38 -9.10
N ALA A 205 -2.58 3.99 -9.03
CA ALA A 205 -1.47 4.65 -9.70
C ALA A 205 -0.86 3.67 -10.71
N ASP A 206 -0.61 4.17 -11.91
CA ASP A 206 0.03 3.44 -13.00
C ASP A 206 1.31 4.19 -13.34
N ALA A 207 2.26 4.15 -12.39
CA ALA A 207 3.47 4.98 -12.38
C ALA A 207 3.16 6.48 -12.60
N ARG A 208 3.85 7.16 -13.51
CA ARG A 208 3.60 8.58 -13.83
C ARG A 208 2.31 8.80 -14.61
N GLN A 209 1.74 7.76 -15.20
CA GLN A 209 0.71 7.83 -16.22
C GLN A 209 -0.69 7.95 -15.64
N HIS A 210 -0.90 7.43 -14.42
CA HIS A 210 -2.18 7.55 -13.71
C HIS A 210 -1.92 7.89 -12.24
N ARG A 211 -2.61 8.90 -11.71
CA ARG A 211 -2.31 9.48 -10.38
C ARG A 211 -3.56 9.74 -9.55
N ASP A 212 -4.54 8.84 -9.62
CA ASP A 212 -5.81 9.01 -8.91
C ASP A 212 -5.60 9.12 -7.41
N ILE A 213 -4.76 8.24 -6.85
CA ILE A 213 -4.48 8.18 -5.41
C ILE A 213 -3.96 9.54 -4.90
N LEU A 214 -2.94 10.11 -5.55
CA LEU A 214 -2.38 11.40 -5.15
C LEU A 214 -3.41 12.54 -5.27
N GLN A 215 -4.18 12.56 -6.35
CA GLN A 215 -5.18 13.63 -6.57
C GLN A 215 -6.32 13.56 -5.57
N SER A 216 -6.83 12.36 -5.29
CA SER A 216 -7.84 12.14 -4.26
C SER A 216 -7.32 12.54 -2.88
N LEU A 217 -6.09 12.14 -2.52
CA LEU A 217 -5.46 12.56 -1.27
C LEU A 217 -5.39 14.09 -1.17
N ILE A 218 -4.84 14.77 -2.18
CA ILE A 218 -4.72 16.24 -2.18
C ILE A 218 -6.10 16.90 -2.09
N ARG A 219 -7.12 16.38 -2.77
CA ARG A 219 -8.49 16.86 -2.69
C ARG A 219 -9.01 16.74 -1.25
N ALA A 220 -8.90 15.55 -0.64
CA ALA A 220 -9.35 15.29 0.72
C ALA A 220 -8.63 16.19 1.75
N LEU A 221 -7.30 16.27 1.70
CA LEU A 221 -6.52 17.13 2.61
C LEU A 221 -6.88 18.62 2.51
N ASN A 222 -7.22 19.09 1.31
CA ASN A 222 -7.62 20.49 1.11
C ASN A 222 -9.06 20.76 1.57
N SER A 223 -9.96 19.78 1.46
CA SER A 223 -11.36 19.91 1.88
C SER A 223 -11.62 19.56 3.34
N SER A 224 -10.62 19.06 4.07
CA SER A 224 -10.75 18.59 5.46
C SER A 224 -11.25 19.67 6.41
N GLN A 225 -12.16 19.30 7.32
CA GLN A 225 -12.78 20.18 8.30
C GLN A 225 -12.42 19.83 9.75
N GLN A 226 -12.30 18.54 10.09
CA GLN A 226 -12.18 18.09 11.48
C GLN A 226 -10.82 17.44 11.75
N ARG A 227 -10.45 16.41 10.97
CA ARG A 227 -9.24 15.61 11.23
C ARG A 227 -8.55 15.13 9.96
N ILE A 228 -7.23 14.96 10.06
CA ILE A 228 -6.40 14.25 9.09
C ILE A 228 -5.45 13.36 9.87
N TRP A 229 -5.65 12.04 9.80
CA TRP A 229 -4.73 11.04 10.34
C TRP A 229 -4.12 10.25 9.19
N LEU A 230 -2.79 10.18 9.13
CA LEU A 230 -2.07 9.55 8.02
C LEU A 230 -0.96 8.65 8.57
N ALA A 231 -0.99 7.38 8.14
CA ALA A 231 0.07 6.41 8.35
C ALA A 231 0.81 6.11 7.05
N THR A 232 2.14 6.06 7.13
CA THR A 232 3.01 5.60 6.03
C THR A 232 4.34 5.08 6.58
N PRO A 233 4.89 3.97 6.02
CA PRO A 233 6.22 3.49 6.41
C PRO A 233 7.33 4.45 5.99
N TYR A 234 7.14 5.15 4.87
CA TYR A 234 8.19 5.91 4.21
C TYR A 234 7.75 7.35 4.01
N PHE A 235 7.99 8.19 5.02
CA PHE A 235 7.56 9.59 4.98
C PHE A 235 8.42 10.47 4.07
N LEU A 236 8.23 10.33 2.76
CA LEU A 236 8.83 11.16 1.71
C LEU A 236 7.75 11.86 0.86
N PRO A 237 6.84 12.65 1.50
CA PRO A 237 5.69 13.22 0.82
C PRO A 237 6.09 14.25 -0.23
N THR A 238 5.26 14.43 -1.25
CA THR A 238 5.41 15.49 -2.26
C THR A 238 5.23 16.90 -1.66
N TRP A 239 5.65 17.95 -2.39
CA TRP A 239 5.45 19.33 -1.93
C TRP A 239 3.98 19.69 -1.74
N SER A 240 3.10 19.23 -2.63
CA SER A 240 1.65 19.46 -2.53
C SER A 240 1.07 18.85 -1.26
N VAL A 241 1.43 17.60 -0.92
CA VAL A 241 0.97 16.93 0.31
C VAL A 241 1.46 17.71 1.55
N ARG A 242 2.74 18.07 1.60
CA ARG A 242 3.29 18.86 2.73
C ARG A 242 2.61 20.21 2.87
N ARG A 243 2.29 20.88 1.76
CA ARG A 243 1.60 22.18 1.77
C ARG A 243 0.16 22.01 2.27
N ALA A 244 -0.56 20.98 1.83
CA ALA A 244 -1.92 20.69 2.24
C ALA A 244 -1.99 20.38 3.75
N LEU A 245 -1.14 19.50 4.26
CA LEU A 245 -1.06 19.18 5.70
C LEU A 245 -0.83 20.42 6.57
N ARG A 246 0.15 21.27 6.19
CA ARG A 246 0.43 22.52 6.91
C ARG A 246 -0.75 23.50 6.88
N ARG A 247 -1.45 23.59 5.74
CA ARG A 247 -2.61 24.47 5.59
C ARG A 247 -3.77 23.99 6.45
N ALA A 248 -4.04 22.68 6.46
CA ALA A 248 -5.08 22.10 7.29
C ALA A 248 -4.82 22.35 8.77
N ALA A 249 -3.60 22.07 9.25
CA ALA A 249 -3.23 22.37 10.63
C ALA A 249 -3.36 23.87 10.96
N GLY A 250 -2.97 24.75 10.03
CA GLY A 250 -3.17 26.20 10.16
C GLY A 250 -4.64 26.66 10.17
N ARG A 251 -5.58 25.83 9.69
CA ARG A 251 -7.04 26.05 9.82
C ARG A 251 -7.61 25.51 11.14
N GLY A 252 -6.79 24.88 11.99
CA GLY A 252 -7.25 24.25 13.24
C GLY A 252 -7.71 22.80 13.11
N VAL A 253 -7.52 22.16 11.94
CA VAL A 253 -7.80 20.73 11.74
C VAL A 253 -6.84 19.89 12.60
N ASP A 254 -7.32 18.82 13.24
CA ASP A 254 -6.46 17.88 13.98
C ASP A 254 -5.64 17.02 13.00
N VAL A 255 -4.38 17.40 12.77
CA VAL A 255 -3.49 16.71 11.84
C VAL A 255 -2.48 15.87 12.61
N ARG A 256 -2.57 14.54 12.48
CA ARG A 256 -1.68 13.56 13.10
C ARG A 256 -1.03 12.65 12.08
N LEU A 257 0.29 12.48 12.19
CA LEU A 257 1.06 11.56 11.37
C LEU A 257 1.54 10.39 12.22
N LEU A 258 1.23 9.16 11.81
CA LEU A 258 1.75 7.93 12.39
C LEU A 258 2.86 7.39 11.47
N LEU A 259 4.10 7.47 11.92
CA LEU A 259 5.28 7.19 11.12
C LEU A 259 6.13 6.08 11.73
N THR A 260 6.98 5.47 10.91
CA THR A 260 7.87 4.40 11.38
C THR A 260 8.89 4.90 12.39
N GLY A 261 8.95 4.22 13.54
CA GLY A 261 9.95 4.43 14.56
C GLY A 261 11.30 3.76 14.26
N PRO A 262 12.09 3.44 15.29
CA PRO A 262 13.44 2.91 15.11
C PRO A 262 13.51 1.53 14.42
N ARG A 263 12.45 0.72 14.52
CA ARG A 263 12.34 -0.60 13.88
C ARG A 263 11.86 -0.40 12.44
N THR A 264 12.77 -0.58 11.48
CA THR A 264 12.50 -0.38 10.04
C THR A 264 13.50 -1.17 9.20
N ASP A 265 13.04 -1.68 8.07
CA ASP A 265 13.84 -2.28 7.00
C ASP A 265 14.71 -1.25 6.24
N HIS A 266 14.28 0.01 6.21
CA HIS A 266 14.95 1.09 5.49
C HIS A 266 15.29 2.31 6.38
N PRO A 267 16.34 2.20 7.23
CA PRO A 267 16.76 3.28 8.11
C PRO A 267 17.09 4.59 7.38
N SER A 268 17.65 4.50 6.17
CA SER A 268 18.02 5.67 5.35
C SER A 268 16.80 6.51 4.96
N VAL A 269 15.71 5.86 4.54
CA VAL A 269 14.45 6.48 4.13
C VAL A 269 13.80 7.19 5.33
N ARG A 270 13.81 6.54 6.50
CA ARG A 270 13.36 7.17 7.75
C ARG A 270 14.11 8.47 8.04
N TYR A 271 15.44 8.45 8.00
CA TYR A 271 16.24 9.66 8.22
C TYR A 271 16.05 10.72 7.13
N ALA A 272 15.76 10.32 5.89
CA ALA A 272 15.43 11.26 4.83
C ALA A 272 14.07 11.94 5.09
N GLY A 273 13.08 11.24 5.65
CA GLY A 273 11.78 11.80 6.02
C GLY A 273 11.85 12.81 7.17
N HIS A 274 12.75 12.59 8.13
CA HIS A 274 13.00 13.49 9.26
C HIS A 274 13.24 14.95 8.85
N ARG A 275 13.79 15.22 7.66
CA ARG A 275 14.03 16.59 7.18
C ARG A 275 12.75 17.44 7.10
N TYR A 276 11.57 16.81 6.99
CA TYR A 276 10.29 17.49 6.86
C TYR A 276 9.66 17.83 8.21
N TYR A 277 10.03 17.15 9.31
CA TYR A 277 9.38 17.28 10.62
C TYR A 277 9.39 18.72 11.16
N PRO A 278 10.51 19.49 11.15
CA PRO A 278 10.53 20.81 11.79
C PRO A 278 9.47 21.78 11.26
N ARG A 279 9.16 21.73 9.96
CA ARG A 279 8.20 22.64 9.33
C ARG A 279 6.75 22.19 9.55
N LEU A 280 6.53 20.89 9.71
CA LEU A 280 5.22 20.31 10.02
C LEU A 280 4.86 20.58 11.49
N LEU A 281 5.77 20.26 12.42
CA LEU A 281 5.61 20.51 13.85
C LEU A 281 5.32 21.99 14.15
N ARG A 282 6.05 22.91 13.49
CA ARG A 282 5.80 24.36 13.62
C ARG A 282 4.44 24.82 13.10
N ALA A 283 3.83 24.05 12.20
CA ALA A 283 2.51 24.35 11.65
C ALA A 283 1.38 23.74 12.48
N GLY A 284 1.67 23.05 13.58
CA GLY A 284 0.67 22.39 14.43
C GLY A 284 0.40 20.92 14.07
N VAL A 285 1.12 20.34 13.10
CA VAL A 285 1.00 18.91 12.79
C VAL A 285 1.64 18.10 13.90
N GLN A 286 0.91 17.13 14.43
CA GLN A 286 1.40 16.17 15.42
C GLN A 286 2.06 14.98 14.73
N ILE A 287 3.19 14.51 15.24
CA ILE A 287 3.94 13.40 14.67
C ILE A 287 4.18 12.35 15.75
N PHE A 288 3.84 11.11 15.44
CA PHE A 288 3.96 9.95 16.30
C PHE A 288 4.84 8.91 15.60
N GLU A 289 5.87 8.42 16.29
CA GLU A 289 6.71 7.32 15.80
C GLU A 289 6.30 6.01 16.49
N TYR A 290 5.84 5.02 15.72
CA TYR A 290 5.40 3.73 16.25
C TYR A 290 6.60 2.93 16.80
N GLN A 291 6.45 2.38 18.01
CA GLN A 291 7.55 1.75 18.75
C GLN A 291 7.58 0.21 18.74
N PRO A 292 6.44 -0.51 18.81
CA PRO A 292 6.43 -1.96 19.04
C PRO A 292 7.20 -2.77 18.00
N CYS A 293 6.91 -2.56 16.73
CA CYS A 293 7.49 -3.31 15.61
C CYS A 293 7.59 -2.41 14.37
N PHE A 294 7.88 -2.97 13.19
CA PHE A 294 7.95 -2.17 11.97
C PHE A 294 6.56 -1.72 11.53
N LEU A 295 6.32 -0.41 11.52
CA LEU A 295 5.08 0.16 10.98
C LEU A 295 5.11 0.15 9.46
N HIS A 296 4.24 -0.65 8.84
CA HIS A 296 4.11 -0.76 7.39
C HIS A 296 2.79 -0.18 6.84
N LEU A 297 1.89 0.35 7.67
CA LEU A 297 0.58 0.87 7.26
C LEU A 297 0.61 1.91 6.13
N LYS A 298 -0.29 1.77 5.14
CA LYS A 298 -0.64 2.81 4.16
C LYS A 298 -2.11 3.19 4.28
N MET A 299 -2.39 3.98 5.30
CA MET A 299 -3.75 4.27 5.72
C MET A 299 -3.94 5.76 5.96
N VAL A 300 -5.04 6.31 5.47
CA VAL A 300 -5.40 7.72 5.62
C VAL A 300 -6.85 7.82 6.04
N LEU A 301 -7.10 8.68 7.01
CA LEU A 301 -8.42 9.09 7.46
C LEU A 301 -8.50 10.62 7.38
N VAL A 302 -9.44 11.13 6.58
CA VAL A 302 -9.75 12.56 6.50
C VAL A 302 -11.23 12.74 6.74
N ASP A 303 -11.58 13.28 7.90
CA ASP A 303 -12.97 13.34 8.38
C ASP A 303 -13.64 11.95 8.33
N ASP A 304 -14.50 11.70 7.33
CA ASP A 304 -15.18 10.41 7.06
C ASP A 304 -14.62 9.66 5.84
N TRP A 305 -13.67 10.25 5.12
CA TRP A 305 -13.04 9.62 3.96
C TRP A 305 -11.85 8.77 4.41
N VAL A 306 -11.90 7.49 4.05
CA VAL A 306 -10.85 6.50 4.31
C VAL A 306 -10.14 6.16 3.01
N SER A 307 -8.81 6.02 3.08
CA SER A 307 -8.01 5.40 2.04
C SER A 307 -7.06 4.36 2.64
N VAL A 308 -7.18 3.11 2.21
CA VAL A 308 -6.31 1.99 2.61
C VAL A 308 -5.84 1.25 1.37
N GLY A 309 -4.57 0.85 1.31
CA GLY A 309 -4.08 0.07 0.19
C GLY A 309 -2.58 -0.11 0.19
N SER A 310 -2.00 -0.09 -1.00
CA SER A 310 -0.58 -0.30 -1.18
C SER A 310 0.25 0.97 -1.32
N CYS A 311 -0.39 2.14 -1.49
CA CYS A 311 0.31 3.38 -1.79
C CYS A 311 0.99 4.01 -0.58
N ASN A 312 2.31 4.11 -0.59
CA ASN A 312 3.08 4.73 0.51
C ASN A 312 2.95 6.26 0.58
N PHE A 313 2.29 6.90 -0.40
CA PHE A 313 2.13 8.35 -0.53
C PHE A 313 3.45 9.15 -0.64
N ASP A 314 4.54 8.47 -0.96
CA ASP A 314 5.85 9.09 -1.21
C ASP A 314 6.08 9.43 -2.70
N HIS A 315 7.06 10.29 -2.95
CA HIS A 315 7.35 10.75 -4.30
C HIS A 315 7.99 9.70 -5.23
N TRP A 316 8.49 8.59 -4.69
CA TRP A 316 9.14 7.52 -5.45
C TRP A 316 8.13 6.53 -5.99
N ASN A 317 7.22 6.07 -5.13
CA ASN A 317 6.15 5.16 -5.49
C ASN A 317 5.29 5.72 -6.62
N LEU A 318 4.92 7.02 -6.53
CA LEU A 318 4.14 7.73 -7.54
C LEU A 318 4.86 7.95 -8.89
N ARG A 319 6.13 7.55 -9.01
CA ARG A 319 6.91 7.70 -10.24
C ARG A 319 7.05 6.40 -11.03
N PHE A 320 7.18 5.26 -10.37
CA PHE A 320 7.57 4.02 -11.05
C PHE A 320 6.60 2.86 -10.82
N ASN A 321 5.80 2.91 -9.77
CA ASN A 321 5.14 1.72 -9.27
C ASN A 321 3.66 1.67 -9.62
N LEU A 322 3.17 0.45 -9.79
CA LEU A 322 1.75 0.17 -9.82
C LEU A 322 1.25 0.07 -8.38
N GLU A 323 0.26 0.86 -8.02
CA GLU A 323 -0.31 0.89 -6.67
C GLU A 323 -1.82 1.00 -6.74
N ALA A 324 -2.51 0.54 -5.71
CA ALA A 324 -3.96 0.67 -5.63
C ALA A 324 -4.43 0.77 -4.18
N ASN A 325 -5.44 1.62 -3.98
CA ASN A 325 -6.09 1.85 -2.71
C ASN A 325 -7.61 1.70 -2.87
N LEU A 326 -8.23 1.18 -1.82
CA LEU A 326 -9.64 1.39 -1.52
C LEU A 326 -9.79 2.85 -1.06
N GLU A 327 -10.67 3.60 -1.71
CA GLU A 327 -11.28 4.80 -1.13
C GLU A 327 -12.67 4.43 -0.62
N ALA A 328 -13.02 4.83 0.59
CA ALA A 328 -14.30 4.52 1.19
C ALA A 328 -14.90 5.73 1.91
N LEU A 329 -16.23 5.80 1.85
CA LEU A 329 -17.06 6.61 2.72
C LEU A 329 -18.01 5.60 3.37
N ASP A 330 -17.69 5.16 4.56
CA ASP A 330 -18.47 4.13 5.26
C ASP A 330 -18.29 4.32 6.77
N PRO A 331 -19.37 4.54 7.54
CA PRO A 331 -19.25 4.83 8.96
C PRO A 331 -18.58 3.71 9.77
N GLU A 332 -18.85 2.44 9.45
CA GLU A 332 -18.30 1.29 10.18
C GLU A 332 -16.79 1.17 9.94
N LEU A 333 -16.36 1.23 8.68
CA LEU A 333 -14.94 1.22 8.33
C LEU A 333 -14.22 2.45 8.88
N THR A 334 -14.85 3.63 8.83
CA THR A 334 -14.29 4.87 9.39
C THR A 334 -14.02 4.74 10.88
N LEU A 335 -14.96 4.15 11.63
CA LEU A 335 -14.81 3.89 13.05
C LEU A 335 -13.70 2.86 13.32
N ALA A 336 -13.64 1.77 12.55
CA ALA A 336 -12.61 0.76 12.68
C ALA A 336 -11.19 1.33 12.43
N VAL A 337 -11.05 2.14 11.38
CA VAL A 337 -9.80 2.84 11.04
C VAL A 337 -9.40 3.85 12.11
N ALA A 338 -10.35 4.65 12.60
CA ALA A 338 -10.10 5.59 13.70
C ALA A 338 -9.62 4.84 14.96
N GLY A 339 -10.29 3.75 15.32
CA GLY A 339 -9.90 2.92 16.45
C GLY A 339 -8.51 2.28 16.29
N SER A 340 -8.11 1.90 15.07
CA SER A 340 -6.75 1.46 14.78
C SER A 340 -5.74 2.56 15.08
N PHE A 341 -5.94 3.75 14.50
CA PHE A 341 -5.07 4.90 14.73
C PHE A 341 -4.94 5.25 16.22
N GLU A 342 -6.03 5.26 16.98
CA GLU A 342 -6.01 5.58 18.41
C GLU A 342 -5.16 4.59 19.22
N ARG A 343 -5.31 3.28 18.95
CA ARG A 343 -4.47 2.25 19.57
C ARG A 343 -2.99 2.42 19.20
N ASP A 344 -2.71 2.78 17.96
CA ASP A 344 -1.35 2.93 17.47
C ASP A 344 -0.69 4.20 18.01
N PHE A 345 -1.44 5.30 18.13
CA PHE A 345 -0.97 6.52 18.78
C PHE A 345 -0.61 6.27 20.25
N ALA A 346 -1.42 5.48 20.96
CA ALA A 346 -1.14 5.11 22.35
C ALA A 346 0.16 4.30 22.53
N LYS A 347 0.57 3.56 21.49
CA LYS A 347 1.82 2.78 21.45
C LYS A 347 2.99 3.54 20.81
N SER A 348 2.80 4.81 20.47
CA SER A 348 3.76 5.61 19.73
C SER A 348 4.46 6.67 20.59
N GLN A 349 5.67 7.04 20.19
CA GLN A 349 6.39 8.16 20.77
C GLN A 349 6.02 9.45 20.03
N ALA A 350 5.43 10.41 20.74
CA ALA A 350 5.19 11.75 20.20
C ALA A 350 6.51 12.51 19.99
N VAL A 351 6.66 13.12 18.82
CA VAL A 351 7.83 13.92 18.48
C VAL A 351 7.56 15.39 18.77
N SER A 352 8.17 15.93 19.82
CA SER A 352 8.04 17.37 20.14
C SER A 352 9.09 18.21 19.40
N LEU A 353 8.72 19.45 19.06
CA LEU A 353 9.65 20.39 18.42
C LEU A 353 10.87 20.71 19.32
N ALA A 354 10.65 20.80 20.63
CA ALA A 354 11.72 21.02 21.61
C ALA A 354 12.69 19.84 21.64
N ALA A 355 12.18 18.61 21.79
CA ALA A 355 13.00 17.40 21.76
C ALA A 355 13.74 17.27 20.42
N TRP A 356 13.09 17.63 19.31
CA TRP A 356 13.70 17.62 17.98
C TRP A 356 14.89 18.58 17.86
N LYS A 357 14.79 19.78 18.43
CA LYS A 357 15.89 20.75 18.44
C LYS A 357 16.99 20.32 19.41
N ALA A 358 16.67 19.70 20.54
CA ALA A 358 17.62 19.29 21.58
C ALA A 358 18.44 18.02 21.24
N ARG A 359 18.25 17.41 20.06
CA ARG A 359 18.90 16.13 19.73
C ARG A 359 20.43 16.22 19.72
N PRO A 360 21.15 15.19 20.23
CA PRO A 360 22.61 15.13 20.25
C PRO A 360 23.24 15.30 18.87
N LEU A 361 24.46 15.87 18.83
CA LEU A 361 25.22 16.11 17.59
C LEU A 361 25.41 14.82 16.77
N TRP A 362 25.71 13.69 17.41
CA TRP A 362 25.88 12.40 16.71
C TRP A 362 24.62 11.98 15.95
N ARG A 363 23.41 12.20 16.50
CA ARG A 363 22.14 11.91 15.80
C ARG A 363 21.95 12.83 14.60
N ARG A 364 22.39 14.09 14.70
CA ARG A 364 22.33 15.06 13.59
C ARG A 364 23.31 14.68 12.47
N VAL A 365 24.52 14.23 12.81
CA VAL A 365 25.51 13.74 11.84
C VAL A 365 24.99 12.50 11.14
N LYS A 366 24.51 11.49 11.89
CA LYS A 366 23.91 10.27 11.32
C LYS A 366 22.77 10.60 10.34
N GLN A 367 21.89 11.53 10.70
CA GLN A 367 20.82 12.02 9.81
C GLN A 367 21.35 12.68 8.53
N ARG A 368 22.41 13.51 8.64
CA ARG A 368 23.01 14.15 7.47
C ARG A 368 23.66 13.15 6.53
N VAL A 369 24.37 12.15 7.05
CA VAL A 369 25.00 11.09 6.25
C VAL A 369 23.93 10.30 5.48
N TRP A 370 22.93 9.75 6.19
CA TRP A 370 21.86 8.99 5.55
C TRP A 370 21.02 9.83 4.58
N GLY A 371 20.71 11.08 4.94
CA GLY A 371 19.99 12.00 4.05
C GLY A 371 20.83 12.54 2.88
N TRP A 372 22.15 12.39 2.90
CA TRP A 372 23.02 12.67 1.76
C TRP A 372 23.09 11.47 0.83
N ILE A 373 23.19 10.25 1.37
CA ILE A 373 23.09 9.00 0.60
C ILE A 373 21.76 8.96 -0.17
N ASP A 374 20.64 9.22 0.51
CA ASP A 374 19.33 9.32 -0.15
C ASP A 374 19.35 10.35 -1.29
N ARG A 375 19.84 11.57 -1.04
CA ARG A 375 19.93 12.61 -2.08
C ARG A 375 20.83 12.26 -3.25
N LEU A 376 21.92 11.53 -3.03
CA LEU A 376 22.78 11.05 -4.12
C LEU A 376 22.03 10.05 -4.98
N VAL A 377 21.34 9.09 -4.37
CA VAL A 377 20.49 8.12 -5.07
C VAL A 377 19.40 8.87 -5.84
N VAL A 378 18.73 9.86 -5.22
CA VAL A 378 17.73 10.71 -5.87
C VAL A 378 18.29 11.41 -7.10
N ASN A 379 19.40 12.13 -6.95
CA ASN A 379 19.99 12.94 -8.01
C ASN A 379 20.57 12.09 -9.15
N LEU A 380 21.10 10.90 -8.84
CA LEU A 380 21.56 9.94 -9.85
C LEU A 380 20.40 9.39 -10.70
N LEU A 381 19.26 9.15 -10.06
CA LEU A 381 18.03 8.70 -10.74
C LEU A 381 17.32 9.83 -11.50
N ASP A 382 17.48 11.09 -11.06
CA ASP A 382 16.91 12.28 -11.71
C ASP A 382 17.75 12.81 -12.88
N ARG A 383 19.08 12.77 -12.80
CA ARG A 383 19.98 13.27 -13.88
C ARG A 383 20.06 12.36 -15.11
N ARG A 384 19.52 11.14 -15.03
CA ARG A 384 19.57 10.13 -16.11
C ARG A 384 18.18 9.79 -16.68
N GLY A 385 17.15 10.59 -16.39
CA GLY A 385 15.74 10.31 -16.73
C GLY A 385 15.01 11.42 -17.43
#